data_AF-A0A484WQN8-F1
#
_entry.id   AF-A0A484WQN8-F1
#
_cell.length_a   1.000
_cell.length_b   1.000
_cell.length_c   1.000
_cell.angle_alpha   90.00
_cell.angle_beta   90.00
_cell.angle_gamma   90.00
#
_symmetry.space_group_name_H-M   'P 1'
#
loop_
_entity.id
_entity.type
_entity.pdbx_description
1 polymer ?
#
loop_
_entity_poly.entity_id
_entity_poly.type
_entity_poly.pdbx_seq_one_letter_code
_entity_poly.pdbx_strand_id
1 'polypeptide(L)'
;MALLTLTSTLVGWYNLRFISQVEKDNTQALIPTMNMARQLSEASAWELFAAQNLTSADNEKMWQAQGRMLTAQSLKINALLQALREQGFDTTAIEQQEQEISRSLRQQGELVGQRLQLRQQQQQLSQQIVAAADEIARLAQGQANNAATSAGATQAGIYDLIEQHQRQAAESALDRLIDIDLEYVNQMNELRLSALRVQQMVMNLGWNRSRKMRQRWKSSSIMR
;
A
#
# COMPACT_ATOMS: atom_id res chain seq x y z
N MET A 1 81.68 20.52 32.43
CA MET A 1 81.21 20.30 31.04
C MET A 1 80.48 18.97 30.85
N ALA A 2 80.92 17.84 31.44
CA ALA A 2 80.26 16.54 31.28
C ALA A 2 78.88 16.39 31.99
N LEU A 3 78.59 17.19 33.02
CA LEU A 3 77.32 17.11 33.77
C LEU A 3 76.15 17.78 33.02
N LEU A 4 76.43 18.87 32.28
CA LEU A 4 75.41 19.61 31.51
C LEU A 4 75.00 18.90 30.21
N THR A 5 75.91 18.09 29.64
CA THR A 5 75.59 17.24 28.48
C THR A 5 74.68 16.08 28.87
N LEU A 6 74.90 15.43 30.02
CA LEU A 6 74.05 14.35 30.53
C LEU A 6 72.62 14.80 30.84
N THR A 7 72.45 15.99 31.43
CA THR A 7 71.11 16.55 31.69
C THR A 7 70.37 16.93 30.40
N SER A 8 71.09 17.40 29.38
CA SER A 8 70.52 17.72 28.06
C SER A 8 70.03 16.47 27.32
N THR A 9 70.79 15.36 27.40
CA THR A 9 70.38 14.09 26.76
C THR A 9 69.14 13.47 27.43
N LEU A 10 69.03 13.58 28.77
CA LEU A 10 67.86 13.11 29.53
C LEU A 10 66.60 13.94 29.25
N VAL A 11 66.73 15.27 29.15
CA VAL A 11 65.61 16.16 28.80
C VAL A 11 65.17 15.96 27.34
N GLY A 12 66.11 15.71 26.43
CA GLY A 12 65.80 15.36 25.03
C GLY A 12 65.08 14.02 24.87
N TRP A 13 65.50 12.99 25.62
CA TRP A 13 64.83 11.68 25.63
C TRP A 13 63.44 11.75 26.27
N TYR A 14 63.28 12.51 27.36
CA TYR A 14 61.98 12.70 28.01
C TYR A 14 61.00 13.48 27.13
N ASN A 15 61.45 14.53 26.44
CA ASN A 15 60.62 15.28 25.48
C ASN A 15 60.24 14.44 24.25
N LEU A 16 61.17 13.64 23.69
CA LEU A 16 60.86 12.75 22.58
C LEU A 16 59.90 11.61 22.96
N ARG A 17 59.99 11.11 24.20
CA ARG A 17 59.07 10.09 24.71
C ARG A 17 57.67 10.66 25.00
N PHE A 18 57.58 11.92 25.42
CA PHE A 18 56.31 12.62 25.63
C PHE A 18 55.63 13.00 24.30
N ILE A 19 56.40 13.47 23.31
CA ILE A 19 55.90 13.76 21.95
C ILE A 19 55.47 12.47 21.24
N SER A 20 56.22 11.36 21.38
CA SER A 20 55.81 10.07 20.80
C SER A 20 54.54 9.50 21.46
N GLN A 21 54.23 9.86 22.70
CA GLN A 21 53.02 9.44 23.40
C GLN A 21 51.83 10.32 22.99
N VAL A 22 52.02 11.64 22.91
CA VAL A 22 50.98 12.60 22.47
C VAL A 22 50.66 12.46 20.98
N GLU A 23 51.61 12.09 20.13
CA GLU A 23 51.37 11.87 18.69
C GLU A 23 50.69 10.52 18.40
N LYS A 24 50.95 9.50 19.22
CA LYS A 24 50.29 8.18 19.11
C LYS A 24 48.87 8.15 19.70
N ASP A 25 48.61 8.88 20.77
CA ASP A 25 47.25 8.98 21.34
C ASP A 25 46.33 9.82 20.43
N ASN A 26 46.88 10.78 19.67
CA ASN A 26 46.07 11.60 18.75
C ASN A 26 45.76 10.87 17.42
N THR A 27 46.64 10.00 16.92
CA THR A 27 46.38 9.24 15.67
C THR A 27 45.62 7.92 15.87
N GLN A 28 45.65 7.32 17.07
CA GLN A 28 44.91 6.08 17.34
C GLN A 28 43.41 6.29 17.62
N ALA A 29 42.97 7.49 18.01
CA ALA A 29 41.55 7.81 18.25
C ALA A 29 40.83 8.43 17.03
N LEU A 30 41.55 9.01 16.06
CA LEU A 30 40.95 9.72 14.91
C LEU A 30 40.45 8.77 13.78
N ILE A 31 41.12 7.65 13.54
CA ILE A 31 40.71 6.69 12.50
C ILE A 31 39.43 5.92 12.89
N PRO A 32 39.28 5.42 14.13
CA PRO A 32 38.06 4.73 14.57
C PRO A 32 36.82 5.63 14.56
N THR A 33 36.95 6.87 15.03
CA THR A 33 35.86 7.87 15.07
C THR A 33 35.39 8.28 13.68
N MET A 34 36.31 8.49 12.74
CA MET A 34 35.97 8.80 11.34
C MET A 34 35.22 7.64 10.66
N ASN A 35 35.62 6.39 10.94
CA ASN A 35 34.90 5.21 10.46
C ASN A 35 33.49 5.09 11.07
N MET A 36 33.32 5.43 12.36
CA MET A 36 32.01 5.48 13.01
C MET A 36 31.11 6.56 12.40
N ALA A 37 31.63 7.76 12.16
CA ALA A 37 30.90 8.84 11.51
C ALA A 37 30.47 8.46 10.07
N ARG A 38 31.35 7.78 9.32
CA ARG A 38 31.00 7.22 8.01
C ARG A 38 29.89 6.18 8.12
N GLN A 39 29.98 5.23 9.04
CA GLN A 39 28.95 4.20 9.23
C GLN A 39 27.62 4.79 9.68
N LEU A 40 27.65 5.86 10.48
CA LEU A 40 26.46 6.59 10.92
C LEU A 40 25.79 7.25 9.72
N SER A 41 26.56 7.95 8.89
CA SER A 41 26.07 8.54 7.63
C SER A 41 25.49 7.50 6.68
N GLU A 42 26.17 6.36 6.50
CA GLU A 42 25.65 5.24 5.70
C GLU A 42 24.34 4.67 6.27
N ALA A 43 24.26 4.47 7.59
CA ALA A 43 23.06 3.96 8.24
C ALA A 43 21.87 4.94 8.11
N SER A 44 22.11 6.24 8.29
CA SER A 44 21.10 7.28 8.11
C SER A 44 20.63 7.38 6.65
N ALA A 45 21.54 7.23 5.67
CA ALA A 45 21.15 7.19 4.26
C ALA A 45 20.23 5.99 3.97
N TRP A 46 20.54 4.82 4.52
CA TRP A 46 19.69 3.64 4.39
C TRP A 46 18.36 3.76 5.14
N GLU A 47 18.33 4.40 6.31
CA GLU A 47 17.10 4.69 7.05
C GLU A 47 16.17 5.61 6.25
N LEU A 48 16.70 6.71 5.71
CA LEU A 48 15.95 7.64 4.87
C LEU A 48 15.43 6.97 3.58
N PHE A 49 16.23 6.07 3.00
CA PHE A 49 15.81 5.30 1.83
C PHE A 49 14.69 4.31 2.19
N ALA A 50 14.83 3.56 3.29
CA ALA A 50 13.82 2.64 3.77
C ALA A 50 12.51 3.36 4.16
N ALA A 51 12.60 4.54 4.79
CA ALA A 51 11.48 5.40 5.11
C ALA A 51 10.68 5.83 3.86
N GLN A 52 11.38 6.28 2.81
CA GLN A 52 10.74 6.66 1.55
C GLN A 52 10.07 5.46 0.86
N ASN A 53 10.70 4.29 0.90
CA ASN A 53 10.14 3.08 0.32
C ASN A 53 8.98 2.52 1.16
N LEU A 54 9.02 2.67 2.48
CA LEU A 54 7.93 2.27 3.39
C LEU A 54 6.67 3.09 3.11
N THR A 55 6.79 4.41 3.05
CA THR A 55 5.67 5.32 2.76
C THR A 55 5.05 5.10 1.37
N SER A 56 5.89 4.68 0.43
CA SER A 56 5.52 4.39 -0.96
C SER A 56 5.18 2.93 -1.23
N ALA A 57 5.17 2.05 -0.23
CA ALA A 57 4.98 0.62 -0.43
C ALA A 57 3.60 0.31 -1.05
N ASP A 58 3.60 -0.38 -2.19
CA ASP A 58 2.39 -0.77 -2.90
C ASP A 58 1.89 -2.17 -2.59
N ASN A 59 2.70 -2.98 -1.90
CA ASN A 59 2.35 -4.32 -1.48
C ASN A 59 2.93 -4.65 -0.11
N GLU A 60 2.32 -5.67 0.51
CA GLU A 60 2.65 -6.14 1.86
C GLU A 60 4.12 -6.57 1.99
N LYS A 61 4.65 -7.28 0.97
CA LYS A 61 6.05 -7.77 0.98
C LYS A 61 7.04 -6.60 1.06
N MET A 62 6.82 -5.57 0.26
CA MET A 62 7.65 -4.37 0.27
C MET A 62 7.50 -3.62 1.60
N TRP A 63 6.27 -3.44 2.08
CA TRP A 63 6.01 -2.79 3.37
C TRP A 63 6.74 -3.49 4.53
N GLN A 64 6.64 -4.82 4.63
CA GLN A 64 7.34 -5.60 5.67
C GLN A 64 8.86 -5.54 5.51
N ALA A 65 9.38 -5.66 4.29
CA ALA A 65 10.82 -5.61 4.05
C ALA A 65 11.42 -4.26 4.45
N GLN A 66 10.76 -3.17 4.06
CA GLN A 66 11.22 -1.82 4.38
C GLN A 66 11.05 -1.50 5.88
N GLY A 67 9.97 -1.96 6.51
CA GLY A 67 9.79 -1.82 7.97
C GLY A 67 10.87 -2.53 8.79
N ARG A 68 11.26 -3.75 8.37
CA ARG A 68 12.38 -4.48 8.98
C ARG A 68 13.71 -3.76 8.77
N MET A 69 13.96 -3.26 7.55
CA MET A 69 15.18 -2.51 7.23
C MET A 69 15.29 -1.23 8.06
N LEU A 70 14.20 -0.49 8.21
CA LEU A 70 14.13 0.74 9.00
C LEU A 70 14.44 0.46 10.48
N THR A 71 13.84 -0.60 11.03
CA THR A 71 14.12 -1.04 12.41
C THR A 71 15.59 -1.42 12.59
N ALA A 72 16.18 -2.14 11.63
CA ALA A 72 17.58 -2.54 11.69
C ALA A 72 18.54 -1.33 11.61
N GLN A 73 18.24 -0.34 10.75
CA GLN A 73 19.08 0.86 10.64
C GLN A 73 18.95 1.77 11.87
N SER A 74 17.74 1.94 12.43
CA SER A 74 17.52 2.65 13.70
C SER A 74 18.32 2.02 14.85
N LEU A 75 18.35 0.69 14.96
CA LEU A 75 19.21 0.00 15.94
C LEU A 75 20.70 0.24 15.69
N LYS A 76 21.15 0.22 14.44
CA LYS A 76 22.55 0.48 14.07
C LYS A 76 22.95 1.92 14.39
N ILE A 77 22.10 2.90 14.11
CA ILE A 77 22.33 4.32 14.43
C ILE A 77 22.45 4.50 15.94
N ASN A 78 21.52 3.94 16.72
CA ASN A 78 21.56 4.01 18.18
C ASN A 78 22.85 3.41 18.78
N ALA A 79 23.31 2.27 18.25
CA ALA A 79 24.58 1.66 18.67
C ALA A 79 25.80 2.53 18.32
N LEU A 80 25.81 3.17 17.15
CA LEU A 80 26.89 4.06 16.73
C LEU A 80 26.92 5.35 17.54
N LEU A 81 25.76 5.93 17.85
CA LEU A 81 25.66 7.10 18.73
C LEU A 81 26.15 6.78 20.14
N GLN A 82 25.76 5.63 20.69
CA GLN A 82 26.28 5.19 21.98
C GLN A 82 27.81 5.01 21.97
N ALA A 83 28.37 4.39 20.94
CA ALA A 83 29.82 4.21 20.81
C ALA A 83 30.57 5.55 20.69
N LEU A 84 30.00 6.52 19.97
CA LEU A 84 30.55 7.89 19.89
C LEU A 84 30.48 8.59 21.25
N ARG A 85 29.39 8.42 21.99
CA ARG A 85 29.24 8.97 23.35
C ARG A 85 30.28 8.43 24.33
N GLU A 86 30.54 7.13 24.27
CA GLU A 86 31.57 6.47 25.09
C GLU A 86 32.99 6.99 24.77
N GLN A 87 33.20 7.57 23.59
CA GLN A 87 34.45 8.21 23.18
C GLN A 87 34.50 9.71 23.50
N GLY A 88 33.50 10.25 24.20
CA GLY A 88 33.46 11.64 24.66
C GLY A 88 32.79 12.63 23.72
N PHE A 89 32.13 12.17 22.64
CA PHE A 89 31.32 13.04 21.78
C PHE A 89 29.93 13.28 22.40
N ASP A 90 29.40 14.49 22.25
CA ASP A 90 28.00 14.77 22.60
C ASP A 90 27.06 14.33 21.47
N THR A 91 26.30 13.28 21.73
CA THR A 91 25.33 12.68 20.79
C THR A 91 23.88 12.94 21.16
N THR A 92 23.63 13.66 22.26
CA THR A 92 22.28 13.77 22.87
C THR A 92 21.24 14.34 21.89
N ALA A 93 21.60 15.37 21.13
CA ALA A 93 20.72 15.97 20.13
C ALA A 93 20.37 15.00 18.98
N ILE A 94 21.32 14.18 18.53
CA ILE A 94 21.11 13.22 17.43
C ILE A 94 20.27 12.02 17.93
N GLU A 95 20.53 11.54 19.15
CA GLU A 95 19.73 10.49 19.78
C GLU A 95 18.27 10.94 19.93
N GLN A 96 18.02 12.18 20.36
CA GLN A 96 16.65 12.70 20.45
C GLN A 96 15.99 12.80 19.07
N GLN A 97 16.71 13.29 18.05
CA GLN A 97 16.20 13.41 16.70
C GLN A 97 15.89 12.04 16.07
N GLU A 98 16.75 11.03 16.29
CA GLU A 98 16.53 9.64 15.84
C GLU A 98 15.27 9.05 16.47
N GLN A 99 15.06 9.25 17.78
CA GLN A 99 13.86 8.75 18.44
C GLN A 99 12.58 9.37 17.88
N GLU A 100 12.59 10.66 17.58
CA GLU A 100 11.46 11.35 16.95
C GLU A 100 11.20 10.82 15.53
N ILE A 101 12.26 10.66 14.72
CA ILE A 101 12.18 10.10 13.37
C ILE A 101 11.63 8.66 13.41
N SER A 102 12.19 7.80 14.26
CA SER A 102 11.76 6.41 14.44
C SER A 102 10.30 6.30 14.87
N ARG A 103 9.84 7.17 15.80
CA ARG A 103 8.41 7.23 16.19
C ARG A 103 7.51 7.64 15.03
N SER A 104 7.88 8.69 14.30
CA SER A 104 7.12 9.18 13.15
C SER A 104 7.04 8.13 12.03
N LEU A 105 8.15 7.47 11.73
CA LEU A 105 8.22 6.43 10.70
C LEU A 105 7.42 5.18 11.07
N ARG A 106 7.37 4.82 12.35
CA ARG A 106 6.52 3.74 12.85
C ARG A 106 5.03 4.06 12.62
N GLN A 107 4.59 5.25 13.00
CA GLN A 107 3.21 5.70 12.77
C GLN A 107 2.86 5.72 11.28
N GLN A 108 3.76 6.25 10.45
CA GLN A 108 3.57 6.23 8.99
C GLN A 108 3.53 4.79 8.45
N GLY A 109 4.37 3.90 8.96
CA GLY A 109 4.38 2.48 8.65
C GLY A 109 3.04 1.81 8.96
N GLU A 110 2.49 2.04 10.14
CA GLU A 110 1.18 1.52 10.55
C GLU A 110 0.06 2.00 9.62
N LEU A 111 0.05 3.30 9.28
CA LEU A 111 -0.92 3.88 8.35
C LEU A 111 -0.81 3.28 6.93
N VAL A 112 0.41 3.00 6.46
CA VAL A 112 0.60 2.32 5.18
C VAL A 112 0.10 0.88 5.24
N GLY A 113 0.36 0.16 6.33
CA GLY A 113 -0.18 -1.19 6.55
C GLY A 113 -1.71 -1.20 6.48
N GLN A 114 -2.37 -0.27 7.19
CA GLN A 114 -3.82 -0.09 7.14
C GLN A 114 -4.30 0.25 5.73
N ARG A 115 -3.61 1.15 5.02
CA ARG A 115 -3.91 1.50 3.63
C ARG A 115 -3.87 0.27 2.72
N LEU A 116 -2.85 -0.59 2.87
CA LEU A 116 -2.70 -1.81 2.07
C LEU A 116 -3.83 -2.81 2.35
N GLN A 117 -4.18 -3.02 3.62
CA GLN A 117 -5.31 -3.86 4.02
C GLN A 117 -6.63 -3.35 3.44
N LEU A 118 -6.90 -2.04 3.55
CA LEU A 118 -8.12 -1.43 3.00
C LEU A 118 -8.18 -1.53 1.47
N ARG A 119 -7.05 -1.39 0.77
CA ARG A 119 -6.99 -1.61 -0.69
C ARG A 119 -7.35 -3.05 -1.04
N GLN A 120 -6.81 -4.03 -0.30
CA GLN A 120 -7.10 -5.45 -0.53
C GLN A 120 -8.58 -5.76 -0.28
N GLN A 121 -9.15 -5.28 0.83
CA GLN A 121 -10.57 -5.46 1.14
C GLN A 121 -11.47 -4.81 0.09
N GLN A 122 -11.14 -3.59 -0.34
CA GLN A 122 -11.88 -2.90 -1.40
C GLN A 122 -11.85 -3.69 -2.72
N GLN A 123 -10.71 -4.25 -3.10
CA GLN A 123 -10.59 -5.04 -4.32
C GLN A 123 -11.45 -6.31 -4.23
N GLN A 124 -11.40 -7.02 -3.11
CA GLN A 124 -12.20 -8.22 -2.89
C GLN A 124 -13.71 -7.91 -2.90
N LEU A 125 -14.13 -6.86 -2.18
CA LEU A 125 -15.54 -6.44 -2.15
C LEU A 125 -16.04 -6.01 -3.53
N SER A 126 -15.22 -5.27 -4.28
CA SER A 126 -15.53 -4.88 -5.66
C SER A 126 -15.76 -6.10 -6.55
N GLN A 127 -14.89 -7.10 -6.47
CA GLN A 127 -15.03 -8.36 -7.22
C GLN A 127 -16.31 -9.12 -6.84
N GLN A 128 -16.63 -9.19 -5.55
CA GLN A 128 -17.87 -9.83 -5.08
C GLN A 128 -19.11 -9.11 -5.59
N ILE A 129 -19.16 -7.77 -5.53
CA ILE A 129 -20.31 -7.01 -6.03
C ILE A 129 -20.46 -7.18 -7.54
N VAL A 130 -19.35 -7.15 -8.30
CA VAL A 130 -19.37 -7.35 -9.75
C VAL A 130 -19.90 -8.75 -10.09
N ALA A 131 -19.44 -9.79 -9.38
CA ALA A 131 -19.90 -11.16 -9.60
C ALA A 131 -21.39 -11.33 -9.24
N ALA A 132 -21.85 -10.75 -8.12
CA ALA A 132 -23.24 -10.81 -7.71
C ALA A 132 -24.17 -10.05 -8.68
N ALA A 133 -23.75 -8.88 -9.17
CA ALA A 133 -24.51 -8.13 -10.17
C ALA A 133 -24.62 -8.90 -11.50
N ASP A 134 -23.55 -9.54 -11.92
CA ASP A 134 -23.53 -10.41 -13.10
C ASP A 134 -24.44 -11.65 -12.93
N GLU A 135 -24.48 -12.24 -11.74
CA GLU A 135 -25.42 -13.31 -11.40
C GLU A 135 -26.88 -12.86 -11.46
N ILE A 136 -27.21 -11.70 -10.88
CA ILE A 136 -28.56 -11.10 -10.99
C ILE A 136 -28.93 -10.89 -12.46
N ALA A 137 -28.02 -10.37 -13.27
CA ALA A 137 -28.26 -10.15 -14.69
C ALA A 137 -28.54 -11.47 -15.44
N ARG A 138 -27.79 -12.54 -15.15
CA ARG A 138 -28.05 -13.87 -15.72
C ARG A 138 -29.38 -14.45 -15.28
N LEU A 139 -29.73 -14.34 -14.00
CA LEU A 139 -30.99 -14.85 -13.47
C LEU A 139 -32.18 -14.11 -14.09
N ALA A 140 -32.11 -12.78 -14.16
CA ALA A 140 -33.12 -11.96 -14.81
C ALA A 140 -33.27 -12.33 -16.29
N GLN A 141 -32.17 -12.55 -17.02
CA GLN A 141 -32.24 -13.05 -18.40
C GLN A 141 -32.90 -14.44 -18.50
N GLY A 142 -32.57 -15.36 -17.60
CA GLY A 142 -33.19 -16.69 -17.55
C GLY A 142 -34.69 -16.62 -17.29
N GLN A 143 -35.12 -15.77 -16.36
CA GLN A 143 -36.54 -15.53 -16.07
C GLN A 143 -37.28 -14.90 -17.27
N ALA A 144 -36.67 -13.91 -17.93
CA ALA A 144 -37.21 -13.33 -19.15
C ALA A 144 -37.36 -14.39 -20.27
N ASN A 145 -36.37 -15.26 -20.45
CA ASN A 145 -36.43 -16.32 -21.46
C ASN A 145 -37.54 -17.34 -21.15
N ASN A 146 -37.70 -17.72 -19.89
CA ASN A 146 -38.77 -18.63 -19.47
C ASN A 146 -40.15 -18.00 -19.71
N ALA A 147 -40.32 -16.73 -19.36
CA ALA A 147 -41.55 -16.00 -19.58
C ALA A 147 -41.86 -15.81 -21.07
N ALA A 148 -40.85 -15.50 -21.89
CA ALA A 148 -41.00 -15.43 -23.35
C ALA A 148 -41.37 -16.80 -23.96
N THR A 149 -40.85 -17.89 -23.40
CA THR A 149 -41.21 -19.25 -23.83
C THR A 149 -42.65 -19.59 -23.43
N SER A 150 -43.07 -19.24 -22.21
CA SER A 150 -44.48 -19.35 -21.76
C SER A 150 -45.42 -18.53 -22.64
N ALA A 151 -45.02 -17.30 -22.96
CA ALA A 151 -45.76 -16.41 -23.85
C ALA A 151 -45.93 -17.04 -25.23
N GLY A 152 -44.84 -17.55 -25.82
CA GLY A 152 -44.86 -18.21 -27.12
C GLY A 152 -45.76 -19.47 -27.13
N ALA A 153 -45.75 -20.26 -26.06
CA ALA A 153 -46.63 -21.41 -25.92
C ALA A 153 -48.10 -21.01 -25.80
N THR A 154 -48.40 -19.98 -25.00
CA THR A 154 -49.76 -19.42 -24.88
C THR A 154 -50.24 -18.87 -26.21
N GLN A 155 -49.38 -18.15 -26.94
CA GLN A 155 -49.67 -17.63 -28.28
C GLN A 155 -49.95 -18.75 -29.29
N ALA A 156 -49.19 -19.85 -29.26
CA ALA A 156 -49.45 -21.03 -30.08
C ALA A 156 -50.81 -21.67 -29.74
N GLY A 157 -51.10 -21.85 -28.45
CA GLY A 157 -52.38 -22.42 -27.99
C GLY A 157 -53.60 -21.55 -28.30
N ILE A 158 -53.44 -20.23 -28.42
CA ILE A 158 -54.52 -19.34 -28.87
C ILE A 158 -55.01 -19.69 -30.28
N TYR A 159 -54.13 -20.12 -31.20
CA TYR A 159 -54.56 -20.56 -32.53
C TYR A 159 -55.49 -21.78 -32.44
N ASP A 160 -55.13 -22.77 -31.62
CA ASP A 160 -55.97 -23.96 -31.38
C ASP A 160 -57.33 -23.58 -30.78
N LEU A 161 -57.37 -22.63 -29.83
CA LEU A 161 -58.60 -22.16 -29.20
C LEU A 161 -59.52 -21.41 -30.19
N ILE A 162 -58.93 -20.63 -31.10
CA ILE A 162 -59.67 -19.94 -32.16
C ILE A 162 -60.26 -20.95 -33.15
N GLU A 163 -59.48 -21.95 -33.57
CA GLU A 163 -59.95 -23.03 -34.47
C GLU A 163 -61.09 -23.85 -33.86
N GLN A 164 -61.04 -24.09 -32.54
CA GLN A 164 -62.09 -24.80 -31.80
C GLN A 164 -63.30 -23.91 -31.42
N HIS A 165 -63.35 -22.67 -31.90
CA HIS A 165 -64.40 -21.70 -31.58
C HIS A 165 -64.56 -21.38 -30.08
N GLN A 166 -63.51 -21.56 -29.28
CA GLN A 166 -63.51 -21.29 -27.84
C GLN A 166 -63.13 -19.83 -27.53
N ARG A 167 -63.96 -18.90 -27.99
CA ARG A 167 -63.66 -17.45 -27.97
C ARG A 167 -63.30 -16.90 -26.59
N GLN A 168 -64.03 -17.27 -25.54
CA GLN A 168 -63.77 -16.79 -24.18
C GLN A 168 -62.44 -17.30 -23.63
N ALA A 169 -62.06 -18.54 -23.96
CA ALA A 169 -60.78 -19.10 -23.55
C ALA A 169 -59.62 -18.43 -24.30
N ALA A 170 -59.79 -18.11 -25.59
CA ALA A 170 -58.82 -17.36 -26.37
C ALA A 170 -58.63 -15.92 -25.85
N GLU A 171 -59.73 -15.23 -25.50
CA GLU A 171 -59.70 -13.90 -24.88
C GLU A 171 -58.96 -13.93 -23.54
N SER A 172 -59.27 -14.89 -22.66
CA SER A 172 -58.55 -15.03 -21.37
C SER A 172 -57.07 -15.37 -21.53
N ALA A 173 -56.70 -16.14 -22.56
CA ALA A 173 -55.30 -16.44 -22.86
C ALA A 173 -54.54 -15.21 -23.37
N LEU A 174 -55.20 -14.33 -24.15
CA LEU A 174 -54.63 -13.05 -24.58
C LEU A 174 -54.40 -12.09 -23.41
N ASP A 175 -55.35 -11.98 -22.48
CA ASP A 175 -55.20 -11.15 -21.28
C ASP A 175 -53.99 -11.61 -20.46
N ARG A 176 -53.86 -12.93 -20.22
CA ARG A 176 -52.70 -13.50 -19.54
C ARG A 176 -51.39 -13.23 -20.27
N LEU A 177 -51.38 -13.38 -21.59
CA LEU A 177 -50.19 -13.14 -22.42
C LEU A 177 -49.68 -11.70 -22.25
N ILE A 178 -50.59 -10.73 -22.32
CA ILE A 178 -50.25 -9.30 -22.27
C ILE A 178 -49.90 -8.87 -20.84
N ASP A 179 -50.79 -9.12 -19.89
CA ASP A 179 -50.70 -8.54 -18.55
C ASP A 179 -49.68 -9.23 -17.65
N ILE A 180 -49.39 -10.51 -17.93
CA ILE A 180 -48.52 -11.32 -17.07
C ILE A 180 -47.23 -11.63 -17.80
N ASP A 181 -47.27 -12.35 -18.92
CA ASP A 181 -46.05 -12.90 -19.51
C ASP A 181 -45.17 -11.81 -20.16
N LEU A 182 -45.75 -10.94 -20.99
CA LEU A 182 -45.00 -9.86 -21.65
C LEU A 182 -44.53 -8.77 -20.67
N GLU A 183 -45.39 -8.41 -19.72
CA GLU A 183 -45.02 -7.44 -18.68
C GLU A 183 -43.89 -7.97 -17.79
N TYR A 184 -43.94 -9.26 -17.40
CA TYR A 184 -42.87 -9.87 -16.61
C TYR A 184 -41.54 -9.96 -17.38
N VAL A 185 -41.57 -10.19 -18.71
CA VAL A 185 -40.36 -10.10 -19.56
C VAL A 185 -39.75 -8.70 -19.49
N ASN A 186 -40.56 -7.64 -19.56
CA ASN A 186 -40.07 -6.26 -19.47
C ASN A 186 -39.42 -5.99 -18.11
N GLN A 187 -40.09 -6.38 -17.01
CA GLN A 187 -39.56 -6.21 -15.65
C GLN A 187 -38.21 -6.93 -15.46
N MET A 188 -38.06 -8.13 -16.00
CA MET A 188 -36.80 -8.86 -15.94
C MET A 188 -35.70 -8.21 -16.80
N ASN A 189 -36.04 -7.64 -17.96
CA ASN A 189 -35.09 -6.86 -18.76
C ASN A 189 -34.63 -5.60 -18.02
N GLU A 190 -35.52 -4.89 -17.34
CA GLU A 190 -35.16 -3.72 -16.52
C GLU A 190 -34.25 -4.11 -15.35
N LEU A 191 -34.57 -5.19 -14.64
CA LEU A 191 -33.74 -5.72 -13.56
C LEU A 191 -32.34 -6.06 -14.06
N ARG A 192 -32.24 -6.72 -15.22
CA ARG A 192 -30.97 -7.04 -15.87
C ARG A 192 -30.15 -5.79 -16.17
N LEU A 193 -30.77 -4.78 -16.77
CA LEU A 193 -30.10 -3.51 -17.10
C LEU A 193 -29.63 -2.77 -15.84
N SER A 194 -30.43 -2.77 -14.78
CA SER A 194 -30.07 -2.19 -13.49
C SER A 194 -28.84 -2.88 -12.88
N ALA A 195 -28.81 -4.21 -12.91
CA ALA A 195 -27.67 -4.99 -12.42
C ALA A 195 -26.38 -4.70 -13.21
N LEU A 196 -26.45 -4.64 -14.53
CA LEU A 196 -25.31 -4.27 -15.38
C LEU A 196 -24.81 -2.85 -15.10
N ARG A 197 -25.70 -1.91 -14.79
CA ARG A 197 -25.33 -0.54 -14.40
C ARG A 197 -24.57 -0.50 -13.08
N VAL A 198 -25.01 -1.28 -12.08
CA VAL A 198 -24.29 -1.42 -10.80
C VAL A 198 -22.89 -1.99 -11.04
N GLN A 199 -22.78 -3.03 -11.87
CA GLN A 199 -21.50 -3.63 -12.24
C GLN A 199 -20.54 -2.59 -12.84
N GLN A 200 -21.01 -1.78 -13.81
CA GLN A 200 -20.21 -0.72 -14.42
C GLN A 200 -19.79 0.36 -13.42
N MET A 201 -20.71 0.79 -12.54
CA MET A 201 -20.42 1.80 -11.53
C MET A 201 -19.30 1.33 -10.59
N VAL A 202 -19.36 0.08 -10.12
CA VAL A 202 -18.37 -0.50 -9.22
C VAL A 202 -17.01 -0.65 -9.90
N MET A 203 -16.97 -1.11 -11.16
CA MET A 203 -15.72 -1.15 -11.93
C MET A 203 -15.10 0.26 -12.04
N ASN A 204 -15.89 1.28 -12.37
CA ASN A 204 -15.42 2.65 -12.52
C ASN A 204 -14.89 3.28 -11.21
N LEU A 205 -15.40 2.88 -10.05
CA LEU A 205 -14.91 3.33 -8.74
C LEU A 205 -13.45 2.91 -8.47
N GLY A 206 -13.02 1.77 -9.01
CA GLY A 206 -11.62 1.31 -8.93
C GLY A 206 -10.68 2.11 -9.84
N TRP A 207 -11.14 2.40 -11.06
CA TRP A 207 -10.36 3.15 -12.07
C TRP A 207 -10.17 4.62 -11.72
N ASN A 208 -11.23 5.32 -11.32
CA ASN A 208 -11.17 6.75 -11.02
C ASN A 208 -10.31 7.09 -9.80
N ARG A 209 -10.32 6.24 -8.77
CA ARG A 209 -9.44 6.40 -7.60
C ARG A 209 -7.98 6.14 -7.92
N SER A 210 -7.68 5.10 -8.70
CA SER A 210 -6.32 4.80 -9.16
C SER A 210 -5.74 5.94 -10.00
N ARG A 211 -6.59 6.59 -10.83
CA ARG A 211 -6.20 7.75 -11.64
C ARG A 211 -5.96 9.01 -10.81
N LYS A 212 -6.85 9.34 -9.87
CA LYS A 212 -6.67 10.47 -8.94
C LYS A 212 -5.43 10.32 -8.05
N MET A 213 -5.17 9.12 -7.54
CA MET A 213 -3.94 8.81 -6.81
C MET A 213 -2.73 9.09 -7.69
N ARG A 214 -2.63 8.46 -8.87
CA ARG A 214 -1.50 8.67 -9.80
C ARG A 214 -1.28 10.13 -10.20
N GLN A 215 -2.35 10.92 -10.38
CA GLN A 215 -2.23 12.35 -10.69
C GLN A 215 -1.72 13.18 -9.51
N ARG A 216 -2.18 12.92 -8.27
CA ARG A 216 -1.64 13.57 -7.06
C ARG A 216 -0.14 13.30 -6.88
N TRP A 217 0.31 12.08 -7.18
CA TRP A 217 1.72 11.72 -7.07
C TRP A 217 2.60 12.40 -8.13
N LYS A 218 2.14 12.53 -9.39
CA LYS A 218 2.86 13.29 -10.42
C LYS A 218 2.99 14.78 -10.09
N SER A 219 1.95 15.42 -9.55
CA SER A 219 2.07 16.82 -9.11
C SER A 219 3.01 17.00 -7.93
N SER A 220 3.10 16.03 -7.02
CA SER A 220 3.99 16.10 -5.85
C SER A 220 5.46 15.80 -6.18
N SER A 221 5.75 15.12 -7.30
CA SER A 221 7.11 14.86 -7.77
C SER A 221 7.66 15.94 -8.71
N ILE A 222 6.82 16.87 -9.16
CA ILE A 222 7.20 18.01 -10.03
C ILE A 222 7.49 19.27 -9.19
N MET A 223 7.10 19.29 -7.91
CA MET A 223 7.37 20.38 -6.96
C MET A 223 8.56 20.11 -6.01
N ARG A 224 9.41 19.12 -6.31
CA ARG A 224 10.70 18.91 -5.62
C ARG A 224 11.84 18.98 -6.63
#